data_AF-A0A2U1N5D2-F1
#
_entry.id   AF-A0A2U1N5D2-F1
#
_cell.length_a   1.000
_cell.length_b   1.000
_cell.length_c   1.000
_cell.angle_alpha   90.00
_cell.angle_beta   90.00
_cell.angle_gamma   90.00
#
_symmetry.space_group_name_H-M   'P 1'
#
loop_
_entity.id
_entity.type
_entity.pdbx_description
1 polymer ?
#
loop_
_entity_poly.entity_id
_entity_poly.type
_entity_poly.pdbx_seq_one_letter_code
_entity_poly.pdbx_strand_id
1 'polypeptide(L)'
;MFVIQILMPINEPKKHWFVAHFEIQTGVVTFYNSSVTFAHETRDWYLLMRSCLETRLPEVLQQTNVFETKGINPATYRITFRNDDDAPKQRGIFGDCGVWACIFYTIWRMGSH
;
A
#
# COMPACT_ATOMS: atom_id res chain seq x y z
N MET A 1 -21.42 5.23 4.18
CA MET A 1 -20.11 5.68 3.66
C MET A 1 -19.29 4.44 3.36
N PHE A 2 -19.19 4.04 2.09
CA PHE A 2 -18.47 2.81 1.74
C PHE A 2 -16.99 3.13 1.59
N VAL A 3 -16.14 2.37 2.29
CA VAL A 3 -14.68 2.49 2.16
C VAL A 3 -14.31 2.24 0.69
N ILE A 4 -13.64 3.21 0.08
CA ILE A 4 -13.08 3.14 -1.28
C ILE A 4 -11.56 2.96 -1.25
N GLN A 5 -10.96 3.25 -0.10
CA GLN A 5 -9.53 3.33 0.09
C GLN A 5 -9.14 2.73 1.45
N ILE A 6 -8.13 1.86 1.47
CA ILE A 6 -7.63 1.19 2.67
C ILE A 6 -6.18 1.59 2.88
N LEU A 7 -5.81 1.96 4.10
CA LEU A 7 -4.41 2.12 4.49
C LEU A 7 -3.93 0.89 5.26
N MET A 8 -2.92 0.21 4.71
CA MET A 8 -2.33 -1.00 5.28
C MET A 8 -0.93 -0.71 5.81
N PRO A 9 -0.64 -0.96 7.10
CA PRO A 9 0.70 -0.80 7.62
C PRO A 9 1.51 -2.01 7.17
N ILE A 10 2.63 -1.77 6.52
CA ILE A 10 3.52 -2.81 6.01
C ILE A 10 4.80 -2.81 6.85
N ASN A 11 5.17 -4.00 7.33
CA ASN A 11 6.33 -4.23 8.18
C ASN A 11 7.28 -5.22 7.51
N GLU A 12 8.47 -4.75 7.12
CA GLU A 12 9.61 -5.63 6.89
C GLU A 12 10.18 -6.05 8.26
N PRO A 13 10.09 -7.33 8.64
CA PRO A 13 10.40 -7.77 10.00
C PRO A 13 11.75 -7.25 10.50
N LYS A 14 11.70 -6.52 11.62
CA LYS A 14 12.87 -5.94 12.32
C LYS A 14 13.68 -4.92 11.52
N LYS A 15 13.19 -4.44 10.36
CA LYS A 15 13.95 -3.57 9.48
C LYS A 15 13.24 -2.27 9.16
N HIS A 16 11.98 -2.32 8.74
CA HIS A 16 11.36 -1.15 8.14
C HIS A 16 9.84 -1.18 8.22
N TRP A 17 9.23 -0.01 8.45
CA TRP A 17 7.78 0.19 8.37
C TRP A 17 7.45 1.23 7.30
N PHE A 18 6.37 0.99 6.58
CA PHE A 18 5.82 1.93 5.61
C PHE A 18 4.32 1.71 5.44
N VAL A 19 3.66 2.55 4.66
CA VAL A 19 2.20 2.48 4.46
C VAL A 19 1.91 2.14 3.01
N ALA A 20 0.96 1.22 2.81
CA ALA A 20 0.36 0.96 1.51
C ALA A 20 -1.06 1.54 1.49
N HIS A 21 -1.35 2.39 0.51
CA HIS A 21 -2.69 2.88 0.23
C HIS A 21 -3.29 2.08 -0.92
N PHE A 22 -4.36 1.35 -0.63
CA PHE A 22 -5.05 0.50 -1.58
C PHE A 22 -6.37 1.12 -2.01
N GLU A 23 -6.47 1.46 -3.28
CA GLU A 23 -7.71 1.92 -3.91
C GLU A 23 -8.48 0.73 -4.46
N ILE A 24 -9.57 0.37 -3.77
CA ILE A 24 -10.34 -0.84 -4.06
C ILE A 24 -10.91 -0.80 -5.48
N GLN A 25 -11.39 0.36 -5.93
CA GLN A 25 -12.07 0.49 -7.22
C GLN A 25 -11.15 0.18 -8.41
N THR A 26 -9.89 0.62 -8.33
CA THR A 26 -8.92 0.54 -9.44
C THR A 26 -7.94 -0.62 -9.30
N GLY A 27 -7.77 -1.16 -8.09
CA GLY A 27 -6.76 -2.18 -7.82
C GLY A 27 -5.37 -1.60 -7.57
N VAL A 28 -5.22 -0.27 -7.50
CA VAL A 28 -3.91 0.37 -7.34
C VAL A 28 -3.49 0.36 -5.87
N VAL A 29 -2.29 -0.16 -5.62
CA VAL A 29 -1.60 -0.08 -4.34
C VAL A 29 -0.43 0.90 -4.45
N THR A 30 -0.52 2.02 -3.73
CA THR A 30 0.51 3.05 -3.66
C THR A 30 1.31 2.91 -2.37
N PHE A 31 2.63 2.75 -2.46
CA PHE A 31 3.51 2.66 -1.30
C PHE A 31 4.10 4.01 -0.92
N TYR A 32 3.81 4.45 0.30
CA TYR A 32 4.43 5.62 0.95
C TYR A 32 5.62 5.16 1.78
N ASN A 33 6.79 5.20 1.17
CA ASN A 33 8.02 4.71 1.77
C ASN A 33 8.99 5.86 2.01
N SER A 34 9.28 6.14 3.28
CA SER A 34 10.24 7.18 3.67
C SER A 34 11.70 6.79 3.44
N SER A 35 11.98 5.51 3.19
CA SER A 35 13.31 5.01 2.84
C SER A 35 13.57 5.10 1.34
N VAL A 36 14.72 4.58 0.90
CA VAL A 36 15.12 4.53 -0.50
C VAL A 36 14.11 3.72 -1.31
N THR A 37 13.61 4.34 -2.39
CA THR A 37 12.85 3.68 -3.44
C THR A 37 13.77 3.38 -4.61
N PHE A 38 13.54 2.23 -5.27
CA PHE A 38 14.31 1.81 -6.43
C PHE A 38 13.39 1.82 -7.65
N ALA A 39 13.89 2.31 -8.79
CA ALA A 39 13.17 2.28 -10.06
C ALA A 39 12.82 0.83 -10.47
N HIS A 40 13.76 -0.10 -10.20
CA HIS A 40 13.54 -1.53 -10.32
C HIS A 40 13.76 -2.18 -8.95
N GLU A 41 12.68 -2.70 -8.38
CA GLU A 41 12.73 -3.41 -7.11
C GLU A 41 13.35 -4.79 -7.30
N THR A 42 14.42 -5.08 -6.55
CA THR A 42 15.16 -6.36 -6.62
C THR A 42 15.21 -7.07 -5.27
N ARG A 43 14.69 -6.46 -4.20
CA ARG A 43 14.70 -7.08 -2.87
C ARG A 43 13.65 -8.18 -2.82
N ASP A 44 14.09 -9.41 -2.61
CA ASP A 44 13.23 -10.61 -2.54
C ASP A 44 12.01 -10.42 -1.63
N TRP A 45 12.23 -9.82 -0.45
CA TRP A 45 11.14 -9.58 0.49
C TRP A 45 10.06 -8.66 -0.09
N TYR A 46 10.44 -7.58 -0.79
CA TYR A 46 9.48 -6.67 -1.41
C TYR A 46 8.73 -7.34 -2.56
N LEU A 47 9.41 -8.15 -3.36
CA LEU A 47 8.80 -8.91 -4.46
C LEU A 47 7.80 -9.95 -3.93
N LEU A 48 8.17 -10.69 -2.89
CA LEU A 48 7.29 -11.65 -2.20
C LEU A 48 6.09 -10.96 -1.57
N MET A 49 6.28 -9.81 -0.92
CA MET A 49 5.20 -9.02 -0.35
C MET A 49 4.21 -8.56 -1.42
N ARG A 50 4.69 -8.05 -2.56
CA ARG A 50 3.83 -7.66 -3.70
C ARG A 50 3.07 -8.84 -4.26
N SER A 51 3.73 -9.99 -4.48
CA SER A 51 3.06 -11.21 -4.95
C SER A 51 1.98 -11.70 -3.99
N CYS A 52 2.23 -11.60 -2.67
CA CYS A 52 1.23 -11.90 -1.65
C CYS A 52 0.03 -10.95 -1.73
N LEU A 53 0.24 -9.63 -1.83
CA LEU A 53 -0.85 -8.68 -1.97
C LEU A 53 -1.65 -8.89 -3.27
N GLU A 54 -0.96 -9.15 -4.38
CA GLU A 54 -1.57 -9.37 -5.69
C GLU A 54 -2.52 -10.58 -5.69
N THR A 55 -2.16 -11.65 -4.97
CA THR A 55 -2.96 -12.87 -4.87
C THR A 55 -4.04 -12.77 -3.79
N ARG A 56 -3.69 -12.26 -2.60
CA ARG A 56 -4.59 -12.27 -1.43
C ARG A 56 -5.63 -11.18 -1.43
N LEU A 57 -5.35 -9.98 -1.96
CA LEU A 57 -6.34 -8.90 -1.96
C LEU A 57 -7.59 -9.28 -2.78
N PRO A 58 -7.49 -9.80 -4.02
CA PRO A 58 -8.67 -10.25 -4.77
C PRO A 58 -9.45 -11.37 -4.06
N GLU A 59 -8.77 -12.32 -3.40
CA GLU A 59 -9.43 -13.37 -2.60
C GLU A 59 -10.29 -12.77 -1.49
N VAL A 60 -9.73 -11.82 -0.73
CA VAL A 60 -10.45 -11.14 0.36
C VAL A 60 -11.60 -10.31 -0.19
N LEU A 61 -11.41 -9.58 -1.29
CA LEU A 61 -12.48 -8.80 -1.92
C LEU A 61 -13.64 -9.69 -2.41
N GLN A 62 -13.33 -10.87 -2.94
CA GLN A 62 -14.34 -11.86 -3.34
C GLN A 62 -15.09 -12.43 -2.14
N GLN A 63 -14.38 -12.85 -1.10
CA GLN A 63 -14.97 -13.41 0.13
C GLN A 63 -15.84 -12.41 0.89
N THR A 64 -15.52 -11.13 0.79
CA THR A 64 -16.26 -10.03 1.44
C THR A 64 -17.33 -9.40 0.54
N ASN A 65 -17.59 -10.00 -0.63
CA ASN A 65 -18.55 -9.56 -1.63
C ASN A 65 -18.34 -8.12 -2.15
N VAL A 66 -17.11 -7.63 -2.12
CA VAL A 66 -16.77 -6.27 -2.55
C VAL A 66 -16.97 -6.12 -4.06
N PHE A 67 -16.66 -7.15 -4.86
CA PHE A 67 -16.82 -7.05 -6.32
C PHE A 67 -18.27 -6.83 -6.74
N GLU A 68 -19.23 -7.57 -6.17
CA GLU A 68 -20.65 -7.38 -6.45
C GLU A 68 -21.12 -6.01 -5.95
N THR A 69 -20.84 -5.69 -4.68
CA THR A 69 -21.32 -4.46 -4.05
C THR A 69 -20.76 -3.18 -4.67
N LYS A 70 -19.59 -3.24 -5.31
CA LYS A 70 -18.94 -2.10 -5.98
C LYS A 70 -19.06 -2.14 -7.50
N GLY A 71 -19.71 -3.15 -8.08
CA GLY A 71 -19.82 -3.31 -9.52
C GLY A 71 -18.46 -3.46 -10.23
N ILE A 72 -17.49 -4.10 -9.56
CA ILE A 72 -16.15 -4.35 -10.10
C ILE A 72 -16.17 -5.71 -10.81
N ASN A 73 -15.67 -5.77 -12.04
CA ASN A 73 -15.57 -7.03 -12.79
C ASN A 73 -14.34 -7.84 -12.33
N PRO A 74 -14.50 -8.99 -11.65
CA PRO A 74 -13.38 -9.79 -11.16
C PRO A 74 -12.51 -10.36 -12.29
N ALA A 75 -13.07 -10.59 -13.49
CA ALA A 75 -12.31 -11.15 -14.61
C ALA A 75 -11.21 -10.21 -15.11
N THR A 76 -11.45 -8.90 -15.03
CA THR A 76 -10.52 -7.85 -15.48
C THR A 76 -9.79 -7.16 -14.34
N TYR A 77 -10.20 -7.39 -13.08
CA TYR A 77 -9.59 -6.76 -11.92
C TYR A 77 -8.17 -7.25 -11.68
N ARG A 78 -7.21 -6.33 -11.54
CA ARG A 78 -5.80 -6.63 -11.31
C ARG A 78 -5.26 -5.72 -10.23
N ILE A 79 -4.39 -6.25 -9.38
CA ILE A 79 -3.62 -5.44 -8.44
C ILE A 79 -2.41 -4.88 -9.19
N THR A 80 -2.17 -3.58 -9.06
CA THR A 80 -0.99 -2.92 -9.60
C THR A 80 -0.29 -2.12 -8.52
N PHE A 81 1.02 -1.92 -8.67
CA PHE A 81 1.85 -1.30 -7.64
C PHE A 81 2.54 -0.06 -8.18
N ARG A 82 2.59 0.98 -7.35
CA ARG A 82 3.46 2.14 -7.57
C ARG A 82 4.06 2.62 -6.25
N ASN A 83 5.20 3.28 -6.34
CA ASN A 83 5.76 4.01 -5.22
C ASN A 83 5.35 5.48 -5.34
N ASP A 84 5.08 6.12 -4.22
CA ASP A 84 4.99 7.57 -4.18
C ASP A 84 6.42 8.13 -4.03
N ASP A 85 6.95 8.65 -5.14
CA ASP A 85 8.32 9.17 -5.20
C ASP A 85 8.43 10.58 -4.58
N ASP A 86 7.32 11.30 -4.48
CA ASP A 86 7.22 12.62 -3.86
C ASP A 86 7.02 12.54 -2.34
N ALA A 87 6.74 11.35 -1.81
CA ALA A 87 6.58 11.13 -0.38
C ALA A 87 7.84 11.57 0.40
N PRO A 88 7.67 12.35 1.49
CA PRO A 88 8.76 12.76 2.36
C PRO A 88 9.71 11.62 2.73
N LYS A 89 11.00 11.82 2.49
CA LYS A 89 12.04 10.84 2.78
C LYS A 89 12.70 11.13 4.12
N GLN A 90 12.90 10.08 4.91
CA GLN A 90 13.64 10.18 6.16
C GLN A 90 15.12 10.41 5.85
N ARG A 91 15.73 11.40 6.51
CA ARG A 91 17.18 11.61 6.49
C ARG A 91 17.72 11.31 7.88
N GLY A 92 18.14 10.07 8.14
CA GLY A 92 18.72 9.74 9.44
C GLY A 92 18.94 8.26 9.72
N ILE A 93 19.70 8.00 10.78
CA ILE A 93 20.15 6.67 11.27
C ILE A 93 19.21 6.14 12.38
N PHE A 94 18.23 6.95 12.80
CA PHE A 94 17.48 6.71 14.05
C PHE A 94 16.31 5.72 13.93
N GLY A 95 16.12 5.06 12.79
CA GLY A 95 15.06 4.05 12.64
C GLY A 95 13.65 4.63 12.78
N ASP A 96 13.45 5.88 12.36
CA ASP A 96 12.21 6.66 12.49
C ASP A 96 11.12 6.29 11.48
N CYS A 97 11.30 5.22 10.70
CA CYS A 97 10.34 4.74 9.70
C CYS A 97 8.91 4.55 10.23
N GLY A 98 8.76 4.12 11.50
CA GLY A 98 7.45 4.01 12.15
C GLY A 98 6.77 5.36 12.40
N VAL A 99 7.55 6.40 12.70
CA VAL A 99 7.03 7.78 12.86
C VAL A 99 6.56 8.31 11.52
N TRP A 100 7.33 8.09 10.45
CA TRP A 100 6.92 8.46 9.09
C TRP A 100 5.66 7.72 8.65
N ALA A 101 5.54 6.43 8.95
CA ALA A 101 4.31 5.68 8.71
C ALA A 101 3.11 6.36 9.39
N CYS A 102 3.23 6.70 10.68
CA CYS A 102 2.19 7.41 11.43
C CYS A 102 1.88 8.80 10.84
N ILE A 103 2.89 9.55 10.37
CA ILE A 103 2.71 10.84 9.70
C ILE A 103 1.92 10.66 8.40
N PHE A 104 2.27 9.68 7.55
CA PHE A 104 1.52 9.37 6.33
C PHE A 104 0.06 9.01 6.64
N TYR A 105 -0.18 8.19 7.66
CA TYR A 105 -1.52 7.91 8.16
C TYR A 105 -2.28 9.18 8.57
N THR A 106 -1.62 10.08 9.29
CA THR A 106 -2.23 11.30 9.81
C THR A 106 -2.54 12.30 8.70
N ILE A 107 -1.62 12.53 7.76
CA ILE A 107 -1.83 13.41 6.60
C ILE A 107 -2.99 12.89 5.75
N TRP A 108 -3.01 11.59 5.46
CA TRP A 108 -4.09 11.00 4.67
C TRP A 108 -5.46 11.13 5.37
N ARG A 109 -5.49 11.00 6.70
CA ARG A 109 -6.70 11.22 7.51
C ARG A 109 -7.17 12.68 7.54
N MET A 110 -6.30 13.65 7.28
CA MET A 110 -6.62 15.09 7.31
C MET A 110 -7.09 15.65 5.96
N GLY A 111 -7.12 14.82 4.91
CA GLY A 111 -7.60 15.22 3.59
C GLY A 111 -6.45 15.57 2.65
N SER A 112 -6.12 14.63 1.78
CA SER A 112 -5.47 14.93 0.51
C SER A 112 -6.41 15.84 -0.30
N HIS A 113 -6.11 17.14 -0.30
CA HIS A 113 -6.62 18.10 -1.27
C HIS A 113 -5.89 17.97 -2.60
#